data_AF-A0A8C1K239-F1
#
_entry.id   AF-A0A8C1K239-F1
#
_cell.length_a   1.000
_cell.length_b   1.000
_cell.length_c   1.000
_cell.angle_alpha   90.00
_cell.angle_beta   90.00
_cell.angle_gamma   90.00
#
_symmetry.space_group_name_H-M   'P 1'
#
loop_
_entity.id
_entity.type
_entity.pdbx_description
1 polymer ?
#
loop_
_entity_poly.entity_id
_entity_poly.type
_entity_poly.pdbx_seq_one_letter_code
_entity_poly.pdbx_strand_id
1 'polypeptide(L)'
;MLSVDSLPVAEEEVVESSSNRLGDIYTFVAEGCYPQTMNPIRKKNLKRYAQKFMIDDGRLYYVGPKKEEKREVVIEAERKRQIFLECHFNDIGHHLGQKKTVHRIQSKYYWLGIVKDVVDWIKVCETCQHAERNKNLTRTVRPIKVDGPWDILTIEIIGPFPGTAHRGNTHVVIITDYYSKWVEAFPVQKKDGVCVARCISSSTCRFGPAKTIFCSQSADFCEEVTKHLCDRWNIAQRVLSVDQPQQNALYDRSSNLLRDAIKQMVVEKQVEWDDFLDPVLATFRTSVNTTTKFTPHFLIFNRKASLPSEFDPFGCYQDQEDKTLNEEDTNAFLSSLQEQQNNIKQMVVTNMNVAYRQEKKNAKRKARNMPSITLAVTDPLFSTEETPSAKKLKESLYLSFPVETVLTTVQNVPEAKKNGLEYSLTDSDVH
;
A
#
# COMPACT_ATOMS: atom_id res chain seq x y z
N MET A 1 5.25 15.09 27.30
CA MET A 1 4.53 15.01 28.58
C MET A 1 3.30 14.14 28.40
N LEU A 2 3.38 12.88 28.85
CA LEU A 2 2.37 12.14 29.62
C LEU A 2 3.11 10.88 30.11
N SER A 3 3.22 10.77 31.43
CA SER A 3 4.16 9.91 32.16
C SER A 3 3.78 8.43 32.07
N VAL A 4 4.81 7.61 31.86
CA VAL A 4 4.83 6.17 32.10
C VAL A 4 5.19 6.02 33.57
N ASP A 5 4.23 5.66 34.42
CA ASP A 5 4.54 5.13 35.74
C ASP A 5 3.39 4.30 36.33
N SER A 6 3.80 3.22 37.00
CA SER A 6 3.08 2.50 38.06
C SER A 6 2.09 1.40 37.66
N LEU A 7 2.63 0.26 37.22
CA LEU A 7 2.15 -1.05 37.68
C LEU A 7 3.37 -1.81 38.23
N PRO A 8 3.37 -2.24 39.50
CA PRO A 8 4.55 -2.86 40.10
C PRO A 8 4.82 -4.21 39.46
N VAL A 9 5.98 -4.28 38.81
CA VAL A 9 6.67 -5.50 38.38
C VAL A 9 7.08 -6.25 39.64
N ALA A 10 6.62 -7.50 39.76
CA ALA A 10 7.21 -8.49 40.64
C ALA A 10 7.75 -9.63 39.77
N GLU A 11 8.91 -9.39 39.16
CA GLU A 11 9.95 -10.38 38.89
C GLU A 11 10.61 -10.66 40.25
N GLU A 12 10.91 -11.85 40.75
CA GLU A 12 11.41 -13.11 40.20
C GLU A 12 11.13 -14.18 41.28
N GLU A 13 10.76 -15.41 40.89
CA GLU A 13 11.33 -16.62 41.49
C GLU A 13 10.88 -17.86 40.70
N VAL A 14 11.86 -18.40 39.97
CA VAL A 14 12.09 -19.81 39.65
C VAL A 14 10.92 -20.62 39.07
N VAL A 15 11.15 -21.01 37.82
CA VAL A 15 10.48 -22.04 37.04
C VAL A 15 10.53 -23.39 37.78
N GLU A 16 9.65 -23.60 38.76
CA GLU A 16 9.12 -24.93 39.08
C GLU A 16 7.76 -25.04 38.38
N SER A 17 7.59 -26.13 37.64
CA SER A 17 6.45 -26.34 36.73
C SER A 17 5.12 -25.88 37.34
N SER A 18 4.36 -25.05 36.61
CA SER A 18 3.02 -24.58 37.01
C SER A 18 2.04 -25.73 37.30
N SER A 19 2.38 -26.94 36.87
CA SER A 19 1.71 -28.21 37.19
C SER A 19 1.72 -28.51 38.69
N ASN A 20 2.85 -28.31 39.37
CA ASN A 20 2.97 -28.67 40.79
C ASN A 20 2.14 -27.74 41.68
N ARG A 21 2.02 -26.45 41.33
CA ARG A 21 1.28 -25.47 42.14
C ARG A 21 -0.23 -25.69 42.17
N LEU A 22 -0.84 -26.06 41.05
CA LEU A 22 -2.28 -26.37 41.01
C LEU A 22 -2.55 -27.76 41.59
N GLY A 23 -1.61 -28.70 41.45
CA GLY A 23 -1.63 -29.99 42.16
C GLY A 23 -1.60 -29.81 43.68
N ASP A 24 -0.69 -28.99 44.20
CA ASP A 24 -0.59 -28.67 45.64
C ASP A 24 -1.89 -28.05 46.18
N ILE A 25 -2.56 -27.22 45.37
CA ILE A 25 -3.86 -26.63 45.72
C ILE A 25 -4.95 -27.70 45.75
N TYR A 26 -4.96 -28.62 44.78
CA TYR A 26 -5.89 -29.74 44.77
C TYR A 26 -5.73 -30.59 46.02
N THR A 27 -4.50 -31.03 46.34
CA THR A 27 -4.19 -31.82 47.54
C THR A 27 -4.59 -31.08 48.82
N PHE A 28 -4.29 -29.78 48.92
CA PHE A 28 -4.66 -28.99 50.08
C PHE A 28 -6.18 -28.82 50.25
N VAL A 29 -6.93 -28.63 49.15
CA VAL A 29 -8.38 -28.47 49.19
C VAL A 29 -9.11 -29.80 49.38
N ALA A 30 -8.55 -30.91 48.86
CA ALA A 30 -9.13 -32.26 48.97
C ALA A 30 -8.82 -32.94 50.32
N GLU A 31 -7.56 -32.88 50.76
CA GLU A 31 -7.05 -33.68 51.89
C GLU A 31 -6.74 -32.82 53.12
N GLY A 32 -6.71 -31.49 52.99
CA GLY A 32 -6.38 -30.58 54.10
C GLY A 32 -4.90 -30.58 54.51
N CYS A 33 -4.06 -31.32 53.80
CA CYS A 33 -2.64 -31.46 54.10
C CYS A 33 -1.76 -30.51 53.27
N TYR A 34 -0.63 -30.09 53.85
CA TYR A 34 0.42 -29.34 53.14
C TYR A 34 1.49 -30.32 52.64
N PRO A 35 2.12 -30.08 51.48
CA PRO A 35 3.29 -30.85 51.05
C PRO A 35 4.39 -30.83 52.12
N GLN A 36 5.00 -31.99 52.40
CA GLN A 36 5.90 -32.19 53.55
C GLN A 36 7.14 -31.29 53.53
N THR A 37 7.54 -30.77 52.37
CA THR A 37 8.76 -29.94 52.17
C THR A 37 8.50 -28.42 52.13
N MET A 38 7.28 -27.93 52.41
CA MET A 38 6.97 -26.51 52.26
C MET A 38 7.37 -25.60 53.45
N ASN A 39 8.08 -24.50 53.14
CA ASN A 39 8.40 -23.40 54.06
C ASN A 39 7.13 -22.71 54.64
N PRO A 40 7.13 -22.26 55.92
CA PRO A 40 6.06 -21.48 56.55
C PRO A 40 5.44 -20.36 55.70
N ILE A 41 6.25 -19.59 54.96
CA ILE A 41 5.77 -18.49 54.10
C ILE A 41 4.95 -19.04 52.92
N ARG A 42 5.43 -20.11 52.29
CA ARG A 42 4.73 -20.79 51.18
C ARG A 42 3.40 -21.40 51.64
N LYS A 43 3.35 -21.98 52.85
CA LYS A 43 2.09 -22.48 53.47
C LYS A 43 1.06 -21.39 53.66
N LYS A 44 1.46 -20.21 54.17
CA LYS A 44 0.56 -19.05 54.35
C LYS A 44 0.02 -18.54 53.01
N ASN A 45 0.87 -18.47 51.99
CA ASN A 45 0.49 -18.04 50.64
C ASN A 45 -0.44 -19.05 49.95
N LEU A 46 -0.15 -20.35 50.07
CA LEU A 46 -1.00 -21.43 49.55
C LEU A 46 -2.38 -21.38 50.19
N LYS A 47 -2.47 -21.29 51.53
CA LYS A 47 -3.74 -21.20 52.26
C LYS A 47 -4.58 -20.00 51.80
N ARG A 48 -3.96 -18.83 51.63
CA ARG A 48 -4.65 -17.62 51.15
C ARG A 48 -5.15 -17.76 49.72
N TYR A 49 -4.38 -18.43 48.87
CA TYR A 49 -4.71 -18.59 47.46
C TYR A 49 -5.76 -19.69 47.24
N ALA A 50 -5.68 -20.79 48.00
CA ALA A 50 -6.62 -21.91 47.98
C ALA A 50 -8.06 -21.52 48.33
N GLN A 51 -8.28 -20.43 49.08
CA GLN A 51 -9.62 -19.88 49.37
C GLN A 51 -10.42 -19.53 48.11
N LYS A 52 -9.74 -19.33 46.97
CA LYS A 52 -10.35 -19.03 45.67
C LYS A 52 -10.74 -20.28 44.88
N PHE A 53 -10.54 -21.46 45.45
CA PHE A 53 -10.78 -22.74 44.80
C PHE A 53 -11.76 -23.60 45.60
N MET A 54 -12.45 -24.49 44.91
CA MET A 54 -13.42 -25.42 45.46
C MET A 54 -13.37 -26.71 44.66
N ILE A 55 -13.56 -27.85 45.32
CA ILE A 55 -13.72 -29.13 44.64
C ILE A 55 -15.21 -29.44 44.51
N ASP A 56 -15.63 -29.83 43.32
CA ASP A 56 -16.97 -30.33 43.04
C ASP A 56 -16.86 -31.48 42.05
N ASP A 57 -17.56 -32.58 42.33
CA ASP A 57 -17.53 -33.83 41.54
C ASP A 57 -16.10 -34.31 41.17
N GLY A 58 -15.18 -34.28 42.14
CA GLY A 58 -13.79 -34.68 41.96
C GLY A 58 -12.94 -33.75 41.09
N ARG A 59 -13.47 -32.59 40.67
CA ARG A 59 -12.76 -31.59 39.86
C ARG A 59 -12.54 -30.29 40.61
N LEU A 60 -11.40 -29.65 40.33
CA LEU A 60 -11.06 -28.36 40.92
C LEU A 60 -11.71 -27.23 40.12
N TYR A 61 -12.37 -26.32 40.83
CA TYR A 61 -12.98 -25.11 40.28
C TYR A 61 -12.37 -23.87 40.92
N TYR A 62 -12.19 -22.83 40.11
CA TYR A 62 -11.85 -21.48 40.55
C TYR A 62 -13.14 -20.67 40.73
N VAL A 63 -13.36 -20.14 41.93
CA VAL A 63 -14.55 -19.37 42.31
C VAL A 63 -14.27 -17.87 42.46
N GLY A 64 -13.00 -17.46 42.36
CA GLY A 64 -12.60 -16.07 42.54
C GLY A 64 -12.78 -15.55 43.98
N PRO A 65 -12.49 -14.26 44.23
CA PRO A 65 -12.57 -13.68 45.56
C PRO A 65 -14.01 -13.45 46.05
N LYS A 66 -14.97 -13.23 45.13
CA LYS A 66 -16.38 -12.98 45.45
C LYS A 66 -17.26 -14.24 45.40
N LYS A 67 -16.74 -15.38 44.95
CA LYS A 67 -17.46 -16.67 44.79
C LYS A 67 -18.67 -16.63 43.86
N GLU A 68 -18.74 -15.66 42.95
CA GLU A 68 -19.88 -15.44 42.03
C GLU A 68 -19.78 -16.28 40.74
N GLU A 69 -18.57 -16.63 40.31
CA GLU A 69 -18.33 -17.31 39.03
C GLU A 69 -17.55 -18.60 39.24
N LYS A 70 -18.06 -19.72 38.73
CA LYS A 70 -17.43 -21.04 38.81
C LYS A 70 -16.75 -21.39 37.48
N ARG A 71 -15.43 -21.55 37.50
CA ARG A 71 -14.61 -21.86 36.31
C ARG A 71 -13.82 -23.15 36.53
N GLU A 72 -13.86 -24.09 35.61
CA GLU A 72 -13.15 -25.37 35.75
C GLU A 72 -11.63 -25.17 35.63
N VAL A 73 -10.86 -25.70 36.57
CA VAL A 73 -9.39 -25.62 36.55
C VAL A 73 -8.85 -26.71 35.64
N VAL A 74 -8.03 -26.30 34.66
CA VAL A 74 -7.44 -27.22 33.68
C VAL A 74 -5.93 -27.30 33.91
N ILE A 75 -5.44 -28.49 34.25
CA ILE A 75 -4.02 -28.72 34.56
C ILE A 75 -3.29 -29.28 33.34
N GLU A 76 -3.86 -30.30 32.70
CA GLU A 76 -3.29 -31.03 31.57
C GLU A 76 -3.06 -30.15 30.33
N ALA A 77 -1.84 -30.20 29.78
CA ALA A 77 -1.44 -29.38 28.64
C ALA A 77 -2.26 -29.70 27.37
N GLU A 78 -2.55 -30.97 27.14
CA GLU A 78 -3.37 -31.43 26.00
C GLU A 78 -4.80 -30.89 26.09
N ARG A 79 -5.41 -30.96 27.27
CA ARG A 79 -6.75 -30.43 27.50
C ARG A 79 -6.81 -28.91 27.32
N LYS A 80 -5.78 -28.18 27.76
CA LYS A 80 -5.69 -26.73 27.50
C LYS A 80 -5.64 -26.41 26.00
N ARG A 81 -4.88 -27.18 25.22
CA ARG A 81 -4.81 -27.03 23.75
C ARG A 81 -6.15 -27.33 23.09
N GLN A 82 -6.83 -28.39 23.52
CA GLN A 82 -8.15 -28.76 23.00
C GLN A 82 -9.18 -27.65 23.23
N ILE A 83 -9.24 -27.12 24.46
CA ILE A 83 -10.11 -25.99 24.82
C ILE A 83 -9.79 -24.75 23.99
N PHE A 84 -8.50 -24.47 23.76
CA PHE A 84 -8.09 -23.37 22.90
C PHE A 84 -8.62 -23.55 21.47
N LEU A 85 -8.44 -24.73 20.88
CA LEU A 85 -8.90 -25.04 19.53
C LEU A 85 -10.42 -24.81 19.40
N GLU A 86 -11.23 -25.37 20.30
CA GLU A 86 -12.69 -25.20 20.34
C GLU A 86 -13.14 -23.74 20.56
N CYS A 87 -12.34 -22.95 21.29
CA CYS A 87 -12.64 -21.55 21.54
C CYS A 87 -12.10 -20.62 20.44
N HIS A 88 -11.12 -21.06 19.67
CA HIS A 88 -10.42 -20.25 18.66
C HIS A 88 -11.06 -20.39 17.28
N PHE A 89 -11.45 -21.60 16.87
CA PHE A 89 -12.15 -21.84 15.60
C PHE A 89 -13.59 -22.31 15.84
N ASN A 90 -14.43 -22.19 14.81
CA ASN A 90 -15.75 -22.84 14.76
C ASN A 90 -15.79 -23.86 13.63
N ASP A 91 -16.85 -24.66 13.56
CA ASP A 91 -17.03 -25.72 12.55
C ASP A 91 -17.05 -25.21 11.10
N ILE A 92 -17.19 -23.89 10.91
CA ILE A 92 -17.23 -23.19 9.62
C ILE A 92 -15.85 -22.60 9.26
N GLY A 93 -14.82 -22.83 10.08
CA GLY A 93 -13.44 -22.38 9.82
C GLY A 93 -13.17 -20.90 10.13
N HIS A 94 -14.03 -20.23 10.91
CA HIS A 94 -13.82 -18.85 11.33
C HIS A 94 -12.97 -18.76 12.61
N HIS A 95 -11.84 -18.05 12.52
CA HIS A 95 -10.90 -17.85 13.64
C HIS A 95 -11.22 -16.58 14.45
N LEU A 96 -11.25 -16.72 15.78
CA LEU A 96 -11.43 -15.61 16.72
C LEU A 96 -10.09 -14.99 17.12
N GLY A 97 -10.07 -13.66 17.20
CA GLY A 97 -8.89 -12.90 17.64
C GLY A 97 -8.60 -13.05 19.13
N GLN A 98 -7.35 -12.79 19.52
CA GLN A 98 -6.79 -13.03 20.87
C GLN A 98 -7.73 -12.63 22.02
N LYS A 99 -8.22 -11.38 22.05
CA LYS A 99 -9.09 -10.89 23.13
C LYS A 99 -10.40 -11.68 23.27
N LYS A 100 -11.02 -12.04 22.15
CA LYS A 100 -12.28 -12.80 22.13
C LYS A 100 -12.06 -14.24 22.58
N THR A 101 -10.97 -14.86 22.11
CA THR A 101 -10.58 -16.22 22.51
C THR A 101 -10.27 -16.30 24.00
N VAL A 102 -9.48 -15.35 24.53
CA VAL A 102 -9.21 -15.24 25.97
C VAL A 102 -10.50 -15.12 26.77
N HIS A 103 -11.40 -14.22 26.37
CA HIS A 103 -12.65 -14.01 27.09
C HIS A 103 -13.55 -15.26 27.08
N ARG A 104 -13.64 -15.95 25.94
CA ARG A 104 -14.42 -17.19 25.79
C ARG A 104 -13.87 -18.34 26.64
N ILE A 105 -12.55 -18.43 26.77
CA ILE A 105 -11.91 -19.42 27.64
C ILE A 105 -12.15 -19.05 29.11
N GLN A 106 -11.92 -17.79 29.48
CA GLN A 106 -12.04 -17.32 30.86
C GLN A 106 -13.45 -17.35 31.41
N SER A 107 -14.49 -17.42 30.57
CA SER A 107 -15.88 -17.55 31.04
C SER A 107 -16.20 -18.94 31.61
N LYS A 108 -15.44 -19.98 31.23
CA LYS A 108 -15.70 -21.37 31.64
C LYS A 108 -14.52 -22.07 32.31
N TYR A 109 -13.29 -21.63 32.01
CA TYR A 109 -12.07 -22.32 32.41
C TYR A 109 -11.08 -21.41 33.13
N TYR A 110 -10.19 -22.04 33.90
CA TYR A 110 -9.12 -21.39 34.63
C TYR A 110 -7.82 -22.17 34.52
N TRP A 111 -6.74 -21.48 34.16
CA TRP A 111 -5.38 -21.92 34.44
C TRP A 111 -4.46 -20.70 34.53
N LEU A 112 -3.30 -20.89 35.15
CA LEU A 112 -2.28 -19.85 35.21
C LEU A 112 -1.69 -19.63 33.81
N GLY A 113 -1.79 -18.42 33.29
CA GLY A 113 -1.18 -18.04 32.02
C GLY A 113 -2.09 -18.08 30.78
N ILE A 114 -3.43 -18.20 30.91
CA ILE A 114 -4.38 -18.22 29.77
C ILE A 114 -4.03 -17.20 28.69
N VAL A 115 -3.78 -15.95 29.08
CA VAL A 115 -3.48 -14.86 28.12
C VAL A 115 -2.21 -15.14 27.33
N LYS A 116 -1.14 -15.58 28.01
CA LYS A 116 0.14 -15.89 27.39
C LYS A 116 -0.01 -17.06 26.42
N ASP A 117 -0.61 -18.15 26.90
CA ASP A 117 -0.82 -19.37 26.10
C ASP A 117 -1.64 -19.08 24.84
N VAL A 118 -2.76 -18.35 24.96
CA VAL A 118 -3.61 -17.99 23.82
C VAL A 118 -2.88 -17.10 22.81
N VAL A 119 -2.08 -16.14 23.30
CA VAL A 119 -1.27 -15.28 22.42
C VAL A 119 -0.25 -16.12 21.66
N ASP A 120 0.45 -17.02 22.35
CA ASP A 120 1.49 -17.84 21.74
C ASP A 120 0.91 -18.90 20.78
N TRP A 121 -0.25 -19.48 21.09
CA TRP A 121 -0.94 -20.40 20.19
C TRP A 121 -1.52 -19.71 18.94
N ILE A 122 -2.01 -18.47 19.05
CA ILE A 122 -2.47 -17.71 17.88
C ILE A 122 -1.27 -17.24 17.01
N LYS A 123 -0.09 -17.04 17.59
CA LYS A 123 1.13 -16.72 16.82
C LYS A 123 1.56 -17.86 15.90
N VAL A 124 1.30 -19.12 16.27
CA VAL A 124 1.62 -20.29 15.44
C VAL A 124 0.45 -20.72 14.54
N CYS A 125 -0.72 -20.12 14.67
CA CYS A 125 -1.87 -20.40 13.80
C CYS A 125 -1.64 -19.82 12.40
N GLU A 126 -1.41 -20.69 11.41
CA GLU A 126 -1.13 -20.30 10.02
C GLU A 126 -2.21 -19.40 9.43
N THR A 127 -3.50 -19.73 9.60
CA THR A 127 -4.63 -18.92 9.11
C THR A 127 -4.60 -17.49 9.65
N CYS A 128 -4.36 -17.34 10.95
CA CYS A 128 -4.24 -16.02 11.58
C CYS A 128 -2.98 -15.28 11.14
N GLN A 129 -1.84 -15.98 10.99
CA GLN A 129 -0.59 -15.38 10.51
C GLN A 129 -0.69 -14.96 9.04
N HIS A 130 -1.36 -15.72 8.19
CA HIS A 130 -1.64 -15.34 6.81
C HIS A 130 -2.55 -14.11 6.73
N ALA A 131 -3.63 -14.07 7.51
CA ALA A 131 -4.50 -12.90 7.57
C ALA A 131 -3.76 -11.63 8.05
N GLU A 132 -2.87 -11.76 9.04
CA GLU A 132 -2.10 -10.63 9.56
C GLU A 132 -0.99 -10.18 8.61
N ARG A 133 -0.29 -11.12 7.95
CA ARG A 133 0.65 -10.81 6.85
C ARG A 133 -0.06 -10.03 5.74
N ASN A 134 -1.25 -10.45 5.33
CA ASN A 134 -2.04 -9.76 4.30
C ASN A 134 -2.48 -8.34 4.72
N LYS A 135 -2.78 -8.11 6.00
CA LYS A 135 -3.02 -6.75 6.52
C LYS A 135 -1.75 -5.91 6.47
N ASN A 136 -0.61 -6.45 6.86
CA ASN A 136 0.66 -5.72 6.89
C ASN A 136 1.27 -5.50 5.50
N LEU A 137 0.87 -6.32 4.51
CA LEU A 137 1.14 -6.13 3.08
C LEU A 137 0.36 -4.97 2.45
N THR A 138 -0.62 -4.35 3.15
CA THR A 138 -1.06 -2.99 2.78
C THR A 138 0.04 -1.99 3.18
N ARG A 139 1.15 -2.06 2.44
CA ARG A 139 2.25 -1.10 2.50
C ARG A 139 1.62 0.28 2.50
N THR A 140 1.95 1.08 3.51
CA THR A 140 1.55 2.48 3.54
C THR A 140 2.25 3.15 2.37
N VAL A 141 1.55 3.21 1.23
CA VAL A 141 1.92 4.02 0.09
C VAL A 141 2.19 5.42 0.67
N ARG A 142 3.37 5.98 0.40
CA ARG A 142 3.72 7.33 0.81
C ARG A 142 3.44 8.24 -0.39
N PRO A 143 2.96 9.47 -0.18
CA PRO A 143 2.85 10.43 -1.28
C PRO A 143 4.22 10.57 -1.95
N ILE A 144 4.26 10.51 -3.28
CA ILE A 144 5.48 10.76 -4.03
C ILE A 144 5.79 12.26 -3.92
N LYS A 145 7.02 12.58 -3.51
CA LYS A 145 7.51 13.96 -3.47
C LYS A 145 7.76 14.43 -4.90
N VAL A 146 7.26 15.60 -5.23
CA VAL A 146 7.43 16.26 -6.52
C VAL A 146 7.69 17.74 -6.27
N ASP A 147 8.67 18.32 -6.97
CA ASP A 147 9.12 19.69 -6.69
C ASP A 147 8.60 20.71 -7.70
N GLY A 148 8.11 20.30 -8.86
CA GLY A 148 7.53 21.21 -9.83
C GLY A 148 6.93 20.52 -11.04
N PRO A 149 6.45 21.30 -12.01
CA PRO A 149 5.95 20.77 -13.27
C PRO A 149 7.02 19.96 -13.99
N TRP A 150 6.61 18.89 -14.65
CA TRP A 150 7.45 18.05 -15.51
C TRP A 150 8.55 17.25 -14.80
N ASP A 151 8.64 17.31 -13.46
CA ASP A 151 9.57 16.49 -12.69
C ASP A 151 9.24 14.99 -12.79
N ILE A 152 7.94 14.67 -12.73
CA ILE A 152 7.45 13.29 -12.66
C ILE A 152 6.37 13.10 -13.71
N LEU A 153 6.63 12.20 -14.66
CA LEU A 153 5.67 11.85 -15.70
C LEU A 153 5.13 10.44 -15.50
N THR A 154 3.90 10.24 -15.95
CA THR A 154 3.27 8.93 -16.07
C THR A 154 2.91 8.68 -17.53
N ILE A 155 3.14 7.44 -17.99
CA ILE A 155 2.89 7.02 -19.36
C ILE A 155 1.87 5.90 -19.33
N GLU A 156 0.82 6.11 -20.11
CA GLU A 156 -0.23 5.15 -20.35
C GLU A 156 -0.44 4.96 -21.85
N ILE A 157 -0.83 3.75 -22.25
CA ILE A 157 -1.18 3.45 -23.64
C ILE A 157 -2.58 2.86 -23.63
N ILE A 158 -3.48 3.43 -24.44
CA ILE A 158 -4.86 2.96 -24.58
C ILE A 158 -5.17 2.57 -26.03
N GLY A 159 -6.04 1.58 -26.20
CA GLY A 159 -6.34 0.93 -27.47
C GLY A 159 -6.28 -0.60 -27.34
N PRO A 160 -6.36 -1.35 -28.46
CA PRO A 160 -6.51 -0.83 -29.81
C PRO A 160 -7.91 -0.24 -30.07
N PHE A 161 -7.96 0.80 -30.89
CA PHE A 161 -9.13 1.45 -31.46
C PHE A 161 -9.25 1.14 -32.96
N PRO A 162 -10.40 1.41 -33.59
CA PRO A 162 -10.50 1.39 -35.04
C PRO A 162 -9.43 2.26 -35.70
N GLY A 163 -8.81 1.74 -36.75
CA GLY A 163 -7.75 2.43 -37.48
C GLY A 163 -8.27 3.72 -38.13
N THR A 164 -7.54 4.82 -37.97
CA THR A 164 -7.91 6.10 -38.61
C THR A 164 -7.72 6.05 -40.13
N ALA A 165 -8.58 6.73 -40.88
CA ALA A 165 -8.64 6.62 -42.33
C ALA A 165 -7.35 7.09 -43.02
N HIS A 166 -6.74 8.16 -42.51
CA HIS A 166 -5.57 8.78 -43.14
C HIS A 166 -4.24 8.22 -42.65
N ARG A 167 -4.13 7.98 -41.33
CA ARG A 167 -2.85 7.66 -40.68
C ARG A 167 -2.81 6.24 -40.14
N GLY A 168 -3.91 5.48 -40.15
CA GLY A 168 -3.96 4.12 -39.62
C GLY A 168 -3.65 4.05 -38.12
N ASN A 169 -3.87 5.13 -37.37
CA ASN A 169 -3.61 5.16 -35.95
C ASN A 169 -4.61 4.26 -35.22
N THR A 170 -4.13 3.46 -34.27
CA THR A 170 -4.96 2.50 -33.53
C THR A 170 -4.79 2.62 -32.02
N HIS A 171 -3.77 3.32 -31.54
CA HIS A 171 -3.52 3.50 -30.11
C HIS A 171 -3.25 4.96 -29.79
N VAL A 172 -3.37 5.31 -28.51
CA VAL A 172 -3.00 6.62 -27.98
C VAL A 172 -2.02 6.44 -26.84
N VAL A 173 -0.85 7.07 -26.97
CA VAL A 173 0.13 7.20 -25.88
C VAL A 173 -0.18 8.48 -25.12
N ILE A 174 -0.50 8.36 -23.84
CA ILE A 174 -0.81 9.47 -22.95
C ILE A 174 0.36 9.69 -22.00
N ILE A 175 0.87 10.91 -21.95
CA ILE A 175 1.89 11.35 -21.00
C ILE A 175 1.24 12.38 -20.09
N THR A 176 1.23 12.12 -18.79
CA THR A 176 0.64 13.01 -17.79
C THR A 176 1.70 13.46 -16.79
N ASP A 177 1.85 14.77 -16.63
CA ASP A 177 2.64 15.37 -15.57
C ASP A 177 1.94 15.23 -14.22
N TYR A 178 2.63 14.64 -13.26
CA TYR A 178 2.06 14.34 -11.95
C TYR A 178 1.79 15.59 -11.12
N TYR A 179 2.57 16.66 -11.29
CA TYR A 179 2.42 17.91 -10.53
C TYR A 179 1.28 18.78 -11.07
N SER A 180 1.41 19.24 -12.31
CA SER A 180 0.46 20.18 -12.93
C SER A 180 -0.82 19.51 -13.41
N LYS A 181 -0.80 18.18 -13.59
CA LYS A 181 -1.83 17.41 -14.27
C LYS A 181 -1.95 17.77 -15.75
N TRP A 182 -0.90 18.35 -16.33
CA TRP A 182 -0.80 18.57 -17.77
C TRP A 182 -0.75 17.23 -18.49
N VAL A 183 -1.48 17.15 -19.60
CA VAL A 183 -1.64 15.92 -20.38
C VAL A 183 -1.19 16.16 -21.80
N GLU A 184 -0.44 15.21 -22.34
CA GLU A 184 -0.13 15.08 -23.75
C GLU A 184 -0.66 13.73 -24.24
N ALA A 185 -1.20 13.70 -25.45
CA ALA A 185 -1.64 12.45 -26.07
C ALA A 185 -1.16 12.39 -27.51
N PHE A 186 -0.65 11.24 -27.91
CA PHE A 186 -0.08 11.01 -29.24
C PHE A 186 -0.78 9.82 -29.88
N PRO A 187 -1.40 9.99 -31.06
CA PRO A 187 -1.93 8.89 -31.81
C PRO A 187 -0.79 8.09 -32.44
N VAL A 188 -0.82 6.76 -32.31
CA VAL A 188 0.20 5.85 -32.85
C VAL A 188 -0.43 4.65 -33.54
N GLN A 189 0.25 4.14 -34.56
CA GLN A 189 -0.21 2.98 -35.34
C GLN A 189 -0.01 1.65 -34.61
N LYS A 190 0.99 1.58 -33.71
CA LYS A 190 1.39 0.35 -33.02
C LYS A 190 1.82 0.66 -31.59
N LYS A 191 1.66 -0.35 -30.71
CA LYS A 191 2.16 -0.35 -29.35
C LYS A 191 3.55 -0.97 -29.31
N ASP A 192 4.57 -0.21 -29.70
CA ASP A 192 5.98 -0.61 -29.64
C ASP A 192 6.82 0.40 -28.83
N GLY A 193 8.01 -0.03 -28.38
CA GLY A 193 8.87 0.81 -27.54
C GLY A 193 9.42 2.03 -28.29
N VAL A 194 9.71 1.88 -29.58
CA VAL A 194 10.21 2.96 -30.45
C VAL A 194 9.19 4.10 -30.58
N CYS A 195 7.90 3.80 -30.81
CA CYS A 195 6.85 4.82 -30.92
C CYS A 195 6.71 5.57 -29.59
N VAL A 196 6.68 4.87 -28.47
CA VAL A 196 6.59 5.50 -27.14
C VAL A 196 7.82 6.37 -26.86
N ALA A 197 9.03 5.89 -27.16
CA ALA A 197 10.25 6.68 -27.02
C ALA A 197 10.22 7.96 -27.88
N ARG A 198 9.65 7.91 -29.09
CA ARG A 198 9.45 9.09 -29.95
C ARG A 198 8.46 10.08 -29.34
N CYS A 199 7.36 9.61 -28.75
CA CYS A 199 6.40 10.47 -28.05
C CYS A 199 7.05 11.18 -26.85
N ILE A 200 7.79 10.43 -26.03
CA ILE A 200 8.53 10.98 -24.89
C ILE A 200 9.53 12.03 -25.38
N SER A 201 10.35 11.70 -26.40
CA SER A 201 11.31 12.61 -26.99
C SER A 201 10.67 13.90 -27.49
N SER A 202 9.53 13.83 -28.18
CA SER A 202 8.79 15.02 -28.63
C SER A 202 8.35 15.91 -27.46
N SER A 203 7.93 15.29 -26.35
CA SER A 203 7.52 16.00 -25.14
C SER A 203 8.74 16.62 -24.43
N THR A 204 9.85 15.89 -24.38
CA THR A 204 11.14 16.36 -23.84
C THR A 204 11.67 17.56 -24.60
N CYS A 205 11.54 17.61 -25.93
CA CYS A 205 11.93 18.78 -26.70
C CYS A 205 11.12 20.04 -26.37
N ARG A 206 9.90 19.88 -25.85
CA ARG A 206 8.98 21.01 -25.55
C ARG A 206 9.10 21.49 -24.11
N PHE A 207 9.20 20.57 -23.15
CA PHE A 207 9.18 20.89 -21.72
C PHE A 207 10.50 20.65 -21.00
N GLY A 208 11.48 20.08 -21.69
CA GLY A 208 12.71 19.57 -21.08
C GLY A 208 12.60 18.14 -20.57
N PRO A 209 13.71 17.56 -20.06
CA PRO A 209 13.73 16.21 -19.54
C PRO A 209 13.05 16.12 -18.18
N ALA A 210 12.25 15.08 -17.98
CA ALA A 210 11.69 14.77 -16.67
C ALA A 210 12.73 14.06 -15.79
N LYS A 211 12.67 14.29 -14.46
CA LYS A 211 13.53 13.60 -13.50
C LYS A 211 13.15 12.13 -13.34
N THR A 212 11.87 11.80 -13.49
CA THR A 212 11.38 10.44 -13.36
C THR A 212 10.19 10.21 -14.27
N ILE A 213 10.21 9.10 -15.01
CA ILE A 213 9.11 8.67 -15.87
C ILE A 213 8.63 7.32 -15.37
N PHE A 214 7.32 7.19 -15.18
CA PHE A 214 6.65 5.97 -14.75
C PHE A 214 5.82 5.40 -15.89
N CYS A 215 5.98 4.13 -16.21
CA CYS A 215 5.20 3.45 -17.25
C CYS A 215 4.51 2.22 -16.65
N SER A 216 3.22 2.03 -16.96
CA SER A 216 2.39 0.93 -16.45
C SER A 216 2.37 -0.30 -17.37
N GLN A 217 3.39 -0.49 -18.20
CA GLN A 217 3.54 -1.64 -19.10
C GLN A 217 4.46 -2.71 -18.49
N SER A 218 4.69 -3.83 -19.20
CA SER A 218 5.62 -4.87 -18.75
C SER A 218 7.03 -4.31 -18.56
N ALA A 219 7.82 -4.94 -17.68
CA ALA A 219 9.19 -4.54 -17.41
C ALA A 219 10.04 -4.53 -18.70
N ASP A 220 9.93 -5.59 -19.51
CA ASP A 220 10.63 -5.73 -20.79
C ASP A 220 10.31 -4.57 -21.76
N PHE A 221 9.04 -4.17 -21.84
CA PHE A 221 8.62 -3.03 -22.67
C PHE A 221 9.23 -1.71 -22.17
N CYS A 222 9.26 -1.52 -20.85
CA CYS A 222 9.83 -0.31 -20.27
C CYS A 222 11.35 -0.26 -20.48
N GLU A 223 12.04 -1.41 -20.42
CA GLU A 223 13.46 -1.51 -20.70
C GLU A 223 13.77 -1.17 -22.17
N GLU A 224 12.97 -1.67 -23.12
CA GLU A 224 13.08 -1.32 -24.55
C GLU A 224 12.95 0.19 -24.77
N VAL A 225 11.92 0.83 -24.19
CA VAL A 225 11.74 2.29 -24.24
C VAL A 225 12.94 3.01 -23.63
N THR A 226 13.41 2.56 -22.47
CA THR A 226 14.54 3.17 -21.76
C THR A 226 15.81 3.11 -22.60
N LYS A 227 16.08 1.97 -23.26
CA LYS A 227 17.23 1.82 -24.14
C LYS A 227 17.21 2.85 -25.27
N HIS A 228 16.08 3.00 -25.95
CA HIS A 228 15.92 4.00 -27.02
C HIS A 228 16.07 5.46 -26.53
N LEU A 229 15.66 5.75 -25.29
CA LEU A 229 15.84 7.07 -24.69
C LEU A 229 17.29 7.32 -24.26
N CYS A 230 17.94 6.34 -23.62
CA CYS A 230 19.34 6.43 -23.21
C CYS A 230 20.26 6.65 -24.41
N ASP A 231 20.08 5.87 -25.48
CA ASP A 231 20.91 5.93 -26.69
C ASP A 231 20.91 7.33 -27.34
N ARG A 232 19.83 8.11 -27.15
CA ARG A 232 19.62 9.38 -27.86
C ARG A 232 19.63 10.63 -26.96
N TRP A 233 19.26 10.50 -25.68
CA TRP A 233 19.04 11.63 -24.78
C TRP A 233 19.71 11.49 -23.41
N ASN A 234 20.35 10.34 -23.12
CA ASN A 234 20.94 10.02 -21.81
C ASN A 234 19.93 10.18 -20.63
N ILE A 235 18.67 9.82 -20.87
CA ILE A 235 17.58 9.89 -19.87
C ILE A 235 17.40 8.51 -19.22
N ALA A 236 17.58 8.42 -17.90
CA ALA A 236 17.30 7.22 -17.13
C ALA A 236 15.84 7.18 -16.64
N GLN A 237 15.05 6.21 -17.10
CA GLN A 237 13.68 5.96 -16.65
C GLN A 237 13.65 5.05 -15.40
N ARG A 238 12.70 5.26 -14.47
CA ARG A 238 12.47 4.35 -13.34
C ARG A 238 11.18 3.55 -13.56
N VAL A 239 11.30 2.23 -13.74
CA VAL A 239 10.15 1.32 -13.91
C VAL A 239 9.47 1.08 -12.55
N LEU A 240 8.13 1.14 -12.52
CA LEU A 240 7.33 0.65 -11.38
C LEU A 240 6.65 -0.66 -11.76
N SER A 241 6.60 -1.60 -10.81
CA SER A 241 5.86 -2.86 -10.95
C SER A 241 4.35 -2.61 -11.13
N VAL A 242 3.75 -3.35 -12.08
CA VAL A 242 2.38 -3.24 -12.59
C VAL A 242 1.32 -3.74 -11.59
N ASP A 243 1.72 -4.44 -10.52
CA ASP A 243 0.80 -5.40 -9.91
C ASP A 243 -0.34 -4.84 -9.07
N GLN A 244 -0.39 -3.54 -8.72
CA GLN A 244 -1.50 -2.99 -7.94
C GLN A 244 -1.81 -1.50 -8.27
N PRO A 245 -2.65 -1.22 -9.29
CA PRO A 245 -3.02 0.15 -9.69
C PRO A 245 -3.61 1.00 -8.55
N GLN A 246 -4.40 0.37 -7.66
CA GLN A 246 -5.01 1.02 -6.51
C GLN A 246 -4.02 1.33 -5.37
N GLN A 247 -2.83 0.74 -5.41
CA GLN A 247 -1.72 1.04 -4.51
C GLN A 247 -0.64 1.90 -5.19
N ASN A 248 -0.83 2.29 -6.45
CA ASN A 248 0.11 3.17 -7.12
C ASN A 248 -0.12 4.60 -6.60
N ALA A 249 0.90 5.17 -5.95
CA ALA A 249 0.85 6.55 -5.43
C ALA A 249 0.61 7.61 -6.50
N LEU A 250 0.78 7.24 -7.78
CA LEU A 250 0.59 8.08 -8.96
C LEU A 250 -0.83 8.03 -9.52
N TYR A 251 -1.69 7.17 -8.99
CA TYR A 251 -3.07 7.06 -9.44
C TYR A 251 -3.81 8.37 -9.15
N ASP A 252 -4.36 8.97 -10.20
CA ASP A 252 -5.16 10.20 -10.14
C ASP A 252 -6.51 9.92 -10.81
N ARG A 253 -7.62 10.23 -10.14
CA ARG A 253 -8.97 10.03 -10.73
C ARG A 253 -9.17 10.77 -12.05
N SER A 254 -8.48 11.89 -12.25
CA SER A 254 -8.56 12.64 -13.50
C SER A 254 -8.03 11.85 -14.69
N SER A 255 -7.15 10.86 -14.51
CA SER A 255 -6.69 10.00 -15.60
C SER A 255 -7.78 9.07 -16.14
N ASN A 256 -8.67 8.56 -15.27
CA ASN A 256 -9.82 7.77 -15.71
C ASN A 256 -10.80 8.63 -16.52
N LEU A 257 -11.08 9.84 -16.05
CA LEU A 257 -11.97 10.75 -16.77
C LEU A 257 -11.42 11.08 -18.16
N LEU A 258 -10.11 11.33 -18.27
CA LEU A 258 -9.45 11.54 -19.56
C LEU A 258 -9.56 10.31 -20.47
N ARG A 259 -9.30 9.12 -19.93
CA ARG A 259 -9.41 7.85 -20.68
C ARG A 259 -10.82 7.66 -21.23
N ASP A 260 -11.82 7.90 -20.40
CA ASP A 260 -13.23 7.73 -20.78
C ASP A 260 -13.63 8.77 -21.82
N ALA A 261 -13.17 10.03 -21.68
CA ALA A 261 -13.37 11.07 -22.69
C ALA A 261 -12.72 10.73 -24.04
N ILE A 262 -11.49 10.19 -24.05
CA ILE A 262 -10.84 9.75 -25.29
C ILE A 262 -11.61 8.58 -25.91
N LYS A 263 -12.03 7.58 -25.12
CA LYS A 263 -12.83 6.46 -25.63
C LYS A 263 -14.15 6.93 -26.22
N GLN A 264 -14.84 7.86 -25.56
CA GLN A 264 -16.07 8.45 -26.08
C GLN A 264 -15.81 9.21 -27.39
N MET A 265 -14.77 10.03 -27.44
CA MET A 265 -14.38 10.76 -28.66
C MET A 265 -14.07 9.80 -29.82
N VAL A 266 -13.39 8.68 -29.57
CA VAL A 266 -13.15 7.64 -30.58
C VAL A 266 -14.46 7.06 -31.11
N VAL A 267 -15.44 6.82 -30.23
CA VAL A 267 -16.78 6.32 -30.65
C VAL A 267 -17.54 7.38 -31.45
N GLU A 268 -17.43 8.66 -31.12
CA GLU A 268 -18.16 9.72 -31.83
C GLU A 268 -17.52 10.08 -33.18
N LYS A 269 -16.19 10.11 -33.25
CA LYS A 269 -15.43 10.57 -34.42
C LYS A 269 -14.97 9.44 -35.32
N GLN A 270 -15.04 8.19 -34.86
CA GLN A 270 -14.74 7.00 -35.65
C GLN A 270 -13.38 7.15 -36.37
N VAL A 271 -13.33 7.06 -37.69
CA VAL A 271 -12.07 7.02 -38.45
C VAL A 271 -11.25 8.33 -38.45
N GLU A 272 -11.77 9.42 -37.88
CA GLU A 272 -11.11 10.74 -37.79
C GLU A 272 -10.72 11.09 -36.34
N TRP A 273 -10.77 10.12 -35.42
CA TRP A 273 -10.59 10.40 -33.99
C TRP A 273 -9.23 11.05 -33.64
N ASP A 274 -8.18 10.82 -34.44
CA ASP A 274 -6.85 11.35 -34.17
C ASP A 274 -6.75 12.88 -34.31
N ASP A 275 -7.58 13.50 -35.15
CA ASP A 275 -7.63 14.96 -35.31
C ASP A 275 -8.32 15.68 -34.13
N PHE A 276 -9.08 14.94 -33.30
CA PHE A 276 -9.84 15.50 -32.17
C PHE A 276 -9.16 15.30 -30.81
N LEU A 277 -7.95 14.73 -30.78
CA LEU A 277 -7.19 14.59 -29.53
C LEU A 277 -6.91 15.94 -28.87
N ASP A 278 -6.31 16.89 -29.59
CA ASP A 278 -5.96 18.20 -29.02
C ASP A 278 -7.15 18.99 -28.49
N PRO A 279 -8.31 19.07 -29.20
CA PRO A 279 -9.53 19.64 -28.65
C PRO A 279 -9.97 19.00 -27.32
N VAL A 280 -9.93 17.67 -27.22
CA VAL A 280 -10.23 16.97 -25.96
C VAL A 280 -9.22 17.36 -24.89
N LEU A 281 -7.91 17.29 -25.16
CA LEU A 281 -6.87 17.65 -24.20
C LEU A 281 -7.00 19.10 -23.74
N ALA A 282 -7.37 20.03 -24.62
CA ALA A 282 -7.56 21.44 -24.30
C ALA A 282 -8.57 21.62 -23.16
N THR A 283 -9.69 20.87 -23.19
CA THR A 283 -10.70 20.93 -22.11
C THR A 283 -10.13 20.53 -20.75
N PHE A 284 -9.27 19.50 -20.70
CA PHE A 284 -8.62 19.07 -19.46
C PHE A 284 -7.51 20.02 -19.02
N ARG A 285 -6.76 20.60 -19.97
CA ARG A 285 -5.68 21.56 -19.72
C ARG A 285 -6.21 22.87 -19.15
N THR A 286 -7.41 23.30 -19.53
CA THR A 286 -7.99 24.59 -19.10
C THR A 286 -9.03 24.44 -17.97
N SER A 287 -9.49 23.23 -17.67
CA SER A 287 -10.41 22.99 -16.55
C SER A 287 -9.67 22.86 -15.22
N VAL A 288 -10.32 23.30 -14.13
CA VAL A 288 -9.76 23.19 -12.78
C VAL A 288 -9.68 21.72 -12.38
N ASN A 289 -8.48 21.24 -12.07
CA ASN A 289 -8.29 19.88 -11.62
C ASN A 289 -8.73 19.73 -10.14
N THR A 290 -9.48 18.67 -9.84
CA THR A 290 -10.03 18.45 -8.49
C THR A 290 -8.97 18.21 -7.43
N THR A 291 -7.80 17.70 -7.82
CA THR A 291 -6.68 17.36 -6.93
C THR A 291 -5.83 18.59 -6.63
N THR A 292 -5.38 19.32 -7.65
CA THR A 292 -4.50 20.48 -7.46
C THR A 292 -5.27 21.75 -7.10
N LYS A 293 -6.56 21.84 -7.47
CA LYS A 293 -7.42 23.03 -7.39
C LYS A 293 -7.02 24.18 -8.33
N PHE A 294 -6.12 23.90 -9.28
CA PHE A 294 -5.72 24.82 -10.34
C PHE A 294 -5.92 24.17 -11.71
N THR A 295 -5.92 24.98 -12.76
CA THR A 295 -5.90 24.47 -14.13
C THR A 295 -4.48 24.02 -14.48
N PRO A 296 -4.31 22.91 -15.22
CA PRO A 296 -2.97 22.50 -15.67
C PRO A 296 -2.26 23.60 -16.48
N HIS A 297 -2.99 24.35 -17.30
CA HIS A 297 -2.46 25.45 -18.08
C HIS A 297 -1.86 26.55 -17.19
N PHE A 298 -2.53 26.92 -16.11
CA PHE A 298 -2.00 27.89 -15.15
C PHE A 298 -0.74 27.38 -14.47
N LEU A 299 -0.69 26.11 -14.08
CA LEU A 299 0.48 25.53 -13.41
C LEU A 299 1.71 25.37 -14.32
N ILE A 300 1.51 25.25 -15.64
CA ILE A 300 2.61 25.17 -16.61
C ILE A 300 3.07 26.56 -17.08
N PHE A 301 2.14 27.45 -17.42
CA PHE A 301 2.46 28.72 -18.08
C PHE A 301 2.34 29.94 -17.16
N ASN A 302 1.97 29.76 -15.90
CA ASN A 302 1.73 30.84 -14.93
C ASN A 302 0.76 31.93 -15.43
N ARG A 303 -0.18 31.54 -16.29
CA ARG A 303 -1.22 32.42 -16.84
C ARG A 303 -2.53 31.66 -17.04
N LYS A 304 -3.66 32.35 -17.01
CA LYS A 304 -4.94 31.74 -17.37
C LYS A 304 -5.01 31.59 -18.88
N ALA A 305 -5.59 30.49 -19.35
CA ALA A 305 -5.92 30.34 -20.76
C ALA A 305 -7.12 31.22 -21.07
N SER A 306 -7.02 32.09 -22.07
CA SER A 306 -8.16 32.82 -22.61
C SER A 306 -9.04 31.86 -23.37
N LEU A 307 -10.31 31.75 -22.98
CA LEU A 307 -11.26 30.91 -23.69
C LEU A 307 -11.85 31.68 -24.88
N PRO A 308 -12.20 31.01 -25.99
CA PRO A 308 -12.82 31.68 -27.14
C PRO A 308 -14.08 32.47 -26.78
N SER A 309 -14.82 32.03 -25.75
CA SER A 309 -16.02 32.71 -25.23
C SER A 309 -15.73 34.01 -24.46
N GLU A 310 -14.48 34.22 -24.02
CA GLU A 310 -14.06 35.41 -23.28
C GLU A 310 -13.45 36.47 -24.20
N PHE A 311 -13.26 36.15 -25.48
CA PHE A 311 -12.71 37.07 -26.45
C PHE A 311 -13.79 38.07 -26.90
N ASP A 312 -13.66 39.32 -26.44
CA ASP A 312 -14.40 40.46 -26.99
C ASP A 312 -13.53 41.13 -28.08
N PRO A 313 -13.87 41.00 -29.38
CA PRO A 313 -13.13 41.65 -30.46
C PRO A 313 -13.15 43.18 -30.40
N PHE A 314 -14.05 43.76 -29.59
CA PHE A 314 -14.26 45.19 -29.42
C PHE A 314 -13.85 45.71 -28.04
N GLY A 315 -13.36 44.83 -27.16
CA GLY A 315 -12.87 45.20 -25.84
C GLY A 315 -11.58 46.00 -25.99
N CYS A 316 -11.63 47.29 -25.61
CA CYS A 316 -10.51 48.21 -25.60
C CYS A 316 -9.19 47.50 -25.25
N TYR A 317 -8.19 47.61 -26.13
CA TYR A 317 -6.80 47.64 -25.68
C TYR A 317 -6.76 48.73 -24.61
N GLN A 318 -6.79 48.35 -23.34
CA GLN A 318 -6.39 49.30 -22.30
C GLN A 318 -4.93 49.55 -22.60
N ASP A 319 -4.64 50.78 -23.06
CA ASP A 319 -3.30 51.31 -23.11
C ASP A 319 -2.67 51.06 -21.75
N GLN A 320 -1.90 49.97 -21.63
CA GLN A 320 -0.97 49.83 -20.54
C GLN A 320 0.08 50.88 -20.83
N GLU A 321 0.07 51.96 -20.06
CA GLU A 321 1.20 52.87 -20.02
C GLU A 321 2.45 52.02 -19.82
N ASP A 322 3.30 51.95 -20.86
CA ASP A 322 4.62 51.34 -20.80
C ASP A 322 5.45 52.14 -19.79
N LYS A 323 5.28 51.81 -18.51
CA LYS A 323 6.21 52.24 -17.48
C LYS A 323 7.49 51.48 -17.74
N THR A 324 8.51 52.20 -18.20
CA THR A 324 9.89 51.75 -18.19
C THR A 324 10.29 51.47 -16.74
N LEU A 325 10.19 50.20 -16.35
CA LEU A 325 10.66 49.73 -15.05
C LEU A 325 12.17 49.91 -15.00
N ASN A 326 12.68 50.54 -13.94
CA ASN A 326 14.11 50.55 -13.68
C ASN A 326 14.58 49.14 -13.22
N GLU A 327 15.89 48.93 -13.11
CA GLU A 327 16.44 47.61 -12.72
C GLU A 327 15.97 47.18 -11.32
N GLU A 328 15.81 48.12 -10.38
CA GLU A 328 15.35 47.84 -9.01
C GLU A 328 13.88 47.38 -8.98
N ASP A 329 13.00 48.06 -9.72
CA ASP A 329 11.59 47.73 -9.87
C ASP A 329 11.40 46.39 -10.59
N THR A 330 12.27 46.10 -11.57
CA THR A 330 12.29 44.80 -12.26
C THR A 330 12.69 43.67 -11.32
N ASN A 331 13.74 43.87 -10.51
CA ASN A 331 14.19 42.87 -9.53
C ASN A 331 13.16 42.64 -8.42
N ALA A 332 12.50 43.71 -7.95
CA ALA A 332 11.39 43.62 -7.00
C ALA A 332 10.20 42.84 -7.59
N PHE A 333 9.85 43.10 -8.84
CA PHE A 333 8.79 42.39 -9.56
C PHE A 333 9.12 40.90 -9.72
N LEU A 334 10.33 40.55 -10.17
CA LEU A 334 10.77 39.15 -10.29
C LEU A 334 10.76 38.42 -8.95
N SER A 335 11.18 39.09 -7.87
CA SER A 335 11.14 38.53 -6.51
C SER A 335 9.71 38.26 -6.06
N SER A 336 8.78 39.18 -6.35
CA SER A 336 7.35 39.00 -6.07
C SER A 336 6.75 37.82 -6.85
N LEU A 337 7.08 37.69 -8.14
CA LEU A 337 6.66 36.55 -8.95
C LEU A 337 7.18 35.22 -8.40
N GLN A 338 8.45 35.18 -7.97
CA GLN A 338 9.05 33.99 -7.38
C GLN A 338 8.37 33.61 -6.06
N GLU A 339 8.04 34.59 -5.22
CA GLU A 339 7.30 34.36 -3.98
C GLU A 339 5.89 33.83 -4.25
N GLN A 340 5.17 34.41 -5.22
CA GLN A 340 3.87 33.91 -5.67
C GLN A 340 3.95 32.47 -6.15
N GLN A 341 4.95 32.12 -6.95
CA GLN A 341 5.16 30.75 -7.42
C GLN A 341 5.45 29.78 -6.27
N ASN A 342 6.26 30.18 -5.29
CA ASN A 342 6.55 29.38 -4.10
C ASN A 342 5.29 29.12 -3.28
N ASN A 343 4.43 30.14 -3.13
CA ASN A 343 3.14 30.02 -2.44
C ASN A 343 2.21 29.06 -3.18
N ILE A 344 2.08 29.20 -4.51
CA ILE A 344 1.28 28.29 -5.35
C ILE A 344 1.80 26.85 -5.22
N LYS A 345 3.12 26.65 -5.26
CA LYS A 345 3.74 25.33 -5.08
C LYS A 345 3.38 24.69 -3.75
N GLN A 346 3.46 25.45 -2.65
CA GLN A 346 3.04 24.98 -1.33
C GLN A 346 1.56 24.57 -1.31
N MET A 347 0.69 25.36 -1.93
CA MET A 347 -0.74 25.05 -2.04
C MET A 347 -1.00 23.77 -2.83
N VAL A 348 -0.37 23.62 -4.01
CA VAL A 348 -0.51 22.42 -4.86
C VAL A 348 -0.08 21.17 -4.11
N VAL A 349 1.11 21.18 -3.50
CA VAL A 349 1.63 20.03 -2.74
C VAL A 349 0.73 19.70 -1.55
N THR A 350 0.22 20.71 -0.86
CA THR A 350 -0.74 20.52 0.24
C THR A 350 -2.03 19.88 -0.25
N ASN A 351 -2.60 20.38 -1.34
CA ASN A 351 -3.82 19.87 -1.95
C ASN A 351 -3.66 18.41 -2.41
N MET A 352 -2.55 18.09 -3.09
CA MET A 352 -2.22 16.72 -3.49
C MET A 352 -2.11 15.78 -2.29
N ASN A 353 -1.45 16.21 -1.21
CA ASN A 353 -1.33 15.40 0.01
C ASN A 353 -2.69 15.18 0.70
N VAL A 354 -3.57 16.17 0.69
CA VAL A 354 -4.94 16.05 1.22
C VAL A 354 -5.75 15.05 0.38
N ALA A 355 -5.73 15.18 -0.95
CA ALA A 355 -6.40 14.27 -1.86
C ALA A 355 -5.92 12.82 -1.66
N TYR A 356 -4.61 12.62 -1.61
CA TYR A 356 -3.99 11.32 -1.34
C TYR A 356 -4.49 10.69 -0.02
N ARG A 357 -4.54 11.47 1.07
CA ARG A 357 -5.05 10.99 2.38
C ARG A 357 -6.53 10.61 2.30
N GLN A 358 -7.34 11.35 1.56
CA GLN A 358 -8.76 11.05 1.36
C GLN A 358 -8.94 9.75 0.55
N GLU A 359 -8.14 9.54 -0.49
CA GLU A 359 -8.19 8.31 -1.28
C GLU A 359 -7.80 7.08 -0.47
N LYS A 360 -6.74 7.16 0.34
CA LYS A 360 -6.36 6.09 1.27
C LYS A 360 -7.49 5.75 2.25
N LYS A 361 -8.20 6.76 2.77
CA LYS A 361 -9.37 6.54 3.65
C LYS A 361 -10.51 5.85 2.89
N ASN A 362 -10.78 6.26 1.66
CA ASN A 362 -11.83 5.69 0.82
C ASN A 362 -11.52 4.24 0.42
N ALA A 363 -10.28 3.94 0.04
CA ALA A 363 -9.82 2.59 -0.26
C ALA A 363 -9.98 1.65 0.95
N LYS A 364 -9.60 2.12 2.16
CA LYS A 364 -9.82 1.37 3.41
C LYS A 364 -11.30 1.11 3.70
N ARG A 365 -12.20 2.06 3.39
CA ARG A 365 -13.65 1.86 3.53
C ARG A 365 -14.18 0.84 2.53
N LYS A 366 -13.77 0.91 1.26
CA LYS A 366 -14.15 -0.07 0.23
C LYS A 366 -13.68 -1.49 0.58
N ALA A 367 -12.43 -1.63 1.05
CA ALA A 367 -11.90 -2.92 1.48
C ALA A 367 -12.65 -3.53 2.68
N ARG A 368 -13.23 -2.69 3.56
CA ARG A 368 -14.07 -3.14 4.69
C ARG A 368 -15.49 -3.53 4.27
N ASN A 369 -16.00 -2.95 3.19
CA ASN A 369 -17.36 -3.16 2.71
C ASN A 369 -17.45 -4.19 1.58
N MET A 370 -16.34 -4.80 1.17
CA MET A 370 -16.36 -5.89 0.19
C MET A 370 -16.93 -7.13 0.89
N PRO A 371 -18.11 -7.64 0.49
CA PRO A 371 -18.63 -8.87 1.07
C PRO A 371 -17.62 -9.98 0.79
N SER A 372 -17.29 -10.78 1.81
CA SER A 372 -16.51 -11.99 1.63
C SER A 372 -17.21 -12.84 0.57
N ILE A 373 -16.58 -13.02 -0.58
CA ILE A 373 -17.07 -13.94 -1.59
C ILE A 373 -16.91 -15.33 -0.99
N THR A 374 -17.99 -15.84 -0.41
CA THR A 374 -18.15 -17.25 -0.12
C THR A 374 -18.27 -17.93 -1.47
N LEU A 375 -17.19 -18.55 -1.95
CA LEU A 375 -17.27 -19.53 -3.03
C LEU A 375 -18.05 -20.72 -2.48
N ALA A 376 -19.38 -20.67 -2.61
CA ALA A 376 -20.21 -21.84 -2.50
C ALA A 376 -19.85 -22.74 -3.69
N VAL A 377 -19.15 -23.84 -3.41
CA VAL A 377 -19.09 -24.95 -4.34
C VAL A 377 -20.49 -25.58 -4.31
N THR A 378 -21.37 -25.13 -5.20
CA THR A 378 -22.65 -25.77 -5.46
C THR A 378 -22.76 -26.08 -6.94
N ASP A 379 -22.43 -27.34 -7.20
CA ASP A 379 -22.86 -28.27 -8.25
C ASP A 379 -22.51 -28.10 -9.74
N PRO A 380 -22.28 -29.26 -10.41
CA PRO A 380 -21.67 -29.34 -11.73
C PRO A 380 -22.73 -29.41 -12.81
N LEU A 381 -22.72 -28.42 -13.70
CA LEU A 381 -23.35 -28.54 -15.01
C LEU A 381 -22.42 -29.34 -15.93
N PHE A 382 -22.52 -30.67 -15.90
CA PHE A 382 -22.39 -31.54 -17.08
C PHE A 382 -22.96 -32.93 -16.74
N SER A 383 -24.07 -33.25 -17.40
CA SER A 383 -24.69 -34.57 -17.44
C SER A 383 -23.96 -35.49 -18.41
N THR A 384 -24.07 -36.81 -18.13
CA THR A 384 -24.00 -37.99 -19.02
C THR A 384 -22.61 -38.29 -19.62
N GLU A 385 -21.94 -39.43 -19.40
CA GLU A 385 -22.40 -40.81 -19.19
C GLU A 385 -21.37 -41.67 -18.40
N GLU A 386 -21.90 -42.76 -17.82
CA GLU A 386 -21.25 -44.02 -17.38
C GLU A 386 -20.35 -44.07 -16.12
N THR A 387 -20.92 -44.68 -15.06
CA THR A 387 -20.22 -45.39 -13.97
C THR A 387 -20.66 -46.88 -14.05
N PRO A 388 -19.98 -47.89 -13.42
CA PRO A 388 -19.13 -47.76 -12.23
C PRO A 388 -17.89 -48.70 -12.12
N SER A 389 -16.99 -48.39 -11.18
CA SER A 389 -16.63 -49.33 -10.09
C SER A 389 -15.83 -48.61 -8.99
N ALA A 390 -16.28 -48.76 -7.75
CA ALA A 390 -15.70 -48.18 -6.56
C ALA A 390 -14.63 -49.10 -5.94
N LYS A 391 -13.45 -48.55 -5.59
CA LYS A 391 -12.69 -48.92 -4.38
C LYS A 391 -11.52 -47.97 -4.10
N LYS A 392 -11.65 -47.25 -2.97
CA LYS A 392 -10.63 -46.76 -2.02
C LYS A 392 -9.60 -45.73 -2.51
N LEU A 393 -9.99 -44.47 -2.33
CA LEU A 393 -9.11 -43.35 -1.95
C LEU A 393 -8.45 -43.61 -0.59
N LYS A 394 -7.13 -43.56 -0.53
CA LYS A 394 -6.36 -43.11 0.65
C LYS A 394 -4.96 -42.68 0.22
N GLU A 395 -4.52 -41.59 0.86
CA GLU A 395 -3.12 -41.13 1.00
C GLU A 395 -2.46 -40.44 -0.21
N SER A 396 -2.39 -39.11 -0.13
CA SER A 396 -1.18 -38.40 -0.54
C SER A 396 -0.84 -37.35 0.53
N LEU A 397 0.00 -37.80 1.47
CA LEU A 397 0.85 -36.95 2.30
C LEU A 397 1.67 -36.02 1.39
N TYR A 398 1.57 -34.71 1.59
CA TYR A 398 2.47 -33.76 0.96
C TYR A 398 3.84 -33.84 1.65
N LEU A 399 4.79 -34.46 0.96
CA LEU A 399 6.22 -34.33 1.24
C LEU A 399 6.69 -32.94 0.82
N SER A 400 7.31 -32.24 1.77
CA SER A 400 8.05 -31.00 1.59
C SER A 400 9.22 -31.16 0.63
N PHE A 401 9.44 -30.21 -0.27
CA PHE A 401 10.73 -30.00 -0.93
C PHE A 401 11.43 -28.78 -0.33
N PRO A 402 12.73 -28.86 0.02
CA PRO A 402 13.50 -27.70 0.43
C PRO A 402 13.97 -26.90 -0.80
N VAL A 403 13.66 -25.61 -0.85
CA VAL A 403 14.33 -24.69 -1.78
C VAL A 403 15.55 -24.11 -1.04
N GLU A 404 16.72 -24.67 -1.30
CA GLU A 404 17.98 -24.00 -1.07
C GLU A 404 18.20 -22.98 -2.19
N THR A 405 18.14 -21.70 -1.86
CA THR A 405 18.92 -20.67 -2.55
C THR A 405 19.11 -19.49 -1.60
N VAL A 406 20.24 -19.52 -0.89
CA VAL A 406 20.73 -18.42 -0.08
C VAL A 406 21.37 -17.40 -1.02
N LEU A 407 20.70 -16.27 -1.26
CA LEU A 407 21.39 -15.09 -1.79
C LEU A 407 22.12 -14.42 -0.62
N THR A 408 23.42 -14.69 -0.54
CA THR A 408 24.34 -14.08 0.40
C THR A 408 24.37 -12.56 0.25
N THR A 409 24.10 -11.86 1.34
CA THR A 409 24.44 -10.44 1.52
C THR A 409 25.96 -10.28 1.43
N VAL A 410 26.46 -9.61 0.39
CA VAL A 410 27.88 -9.24 0.31
C VAL A 410 28.14 -8.10 1.29
N GLN A 411 29.02 -8.40 2.24
CA GLN A 411 29.61 -7.50 3.22
C GLN A 411 30.63 -6.55 2.57
N ASN A 412 30.76 -5.38 3.20
CA ASN A 412 31.84 -4.41 3.04
C ASN A 412 33.24 -5.04 3.07
N VAL A 413 34.14 -4.60 2.18
CA VAL A 413 35.62 -4.62 2.31
C VAL A 413 36.17 -3.42 1.47
N PRO A 414 37.38 -2.88 1.69
CA PRO A 414 37.60 -1.46 1.98
C PRO A 414 38.45 -0.75 0.92
N GLU A 415 38.72 0.53 1.19
CA GLU A 415 39.59 1.48 0.47
C GLU A 415 40.85 0.88 -0.21
N ALA A 416 41.05 1.21 -1.49
CA ALA A 416 42.36 1.21 -2.12
C ALA A 416 42.48 2.32 -3.19
N LYS A 417 43.27 3.35 -2.82
CA LYS A 417 44.16 4.18 -3.63
C LYS A 417 43.61 4.88 -4.89
N LYS A 418 43.37 6.18 -4.71
CA LYS A 418 43.44 7.22 -5.74
C LYS A 418 44.79 7.16 -6.46
N ASN A 419 44.77 6.86 -7.77
CA ASN A 419 45.76 7.38 -8.71
C ASN A 419 45.09 8.55 -9.44
N GLY A 420 45.64 9.75 -9.21
CA GLY A 420 45.20 10.97 -9.86
C GLY A 420 45.58 10.96 -11.34
N LEU A 421 44.62 11.36 -12.18
CA LEU A 421 44.87 11.89 -13.51
C LEU A 421 44.39 13.34 -13.47
N GLU A 422 45.36 14.24 -13.26
CA GLU A 422 45.22 15.67 -13.57
C GLU A 422 45.01 15.81 -15.07
N TYR A 423 43.95 16.51 -15.47
CA TYR A 423 43.85 17.08 -16.81
C TYR A 423 44.26 18.55 -16.72
N SER A 424 45.43 18.84 -17.28
CA SER A 424 45.94 20.17 -17.55
C SER A 424 45.08 20.83 -18.63
N LEU A 425 44.55 22.01 -18.31
CA LEU A 425 44.07 22.98 -19.30
C LEU A 425 45.30 23.61 -19.95
N THR A 426 45.42 23.46 -21.27
CA THR A 426 46.29 24.31 -22.08
C THR A 426 45.40 25.20 -22.93
N ASP A 427 45.28 26.46 -22.50
CA ASP A 427 45.10 27.58 -23.41
C ASP A 427 46.34 27.69 -24.29
N SER A 428 46.13 27.80 -25.60
CA SER A 428 47.01 28.61 -26.45
C SER A 428 46.25 29.05 -27.70
N ASP A 429 46.13 30.35 -27.80
CA ASP A 429 45.74 31.21 -28.92
C ASP A 429 46.24 30.81 -30.33
N VAL A 430 45.70 31.57 -31.29
CA VAL A 430 46.19 31.86 -32.66
C VAL A 430 45.57 30.91 -33.72
N HIS A 431 44.79 31.33 -34.72
CA HIS A 431 44.70 32.61 -35.46
C HIS A 431 43.28 32.87 -35.98
#